data_AF-A0A1Q8QXY3-F1
#
_entry.id   AF-A0A1Q8QXY3-F1
#
_cell.length_a   1.000
_cell.length_b   1.000
_cell.length_c   1.000
_cell.angle_alpha   90.00
_cell.angle_beta   90.00
_cell.angle_gamma   90.00
#
_symmetry.space_group_name_H-M   'P 1'
#
loop_
_entity.id
_entity.type
_entity.pdbx_description
1 polymer ?
#
loop_
_entity_poly.entity_id
_entity_poly.type
_entity_poly.pdbx_seq_one_letter_code
_entity_poly.pdbx_strand_id
1 'polypeptide(L)'
;MSNENWSDDLFVESSEQEEPLSLEIGIHNLEKIVKLLEQKDLPLEKALGLFKKGVGLVQYCSNVLDQAEKQMEILLEDQDGQLQVKPASFEVEG
;
A
#
# COMPACT_ATOMS: atom_id res chain seq x y z
N MET A 1 -19.06 40.25 23.09
CA MET A 1 -19.79 40.07 21.82
C MET A 1 -18.94 40.65 20.71
N SER A 2 -18.27 39.78 19.96
CA SER A 2 -18.04 39.88 18.51
C SER A 2 -17.38 38.55 18.14
N ASN A 3 -18.15 37.79 17.40
CA ASN A 3 -17.90 36.46 16.88
C ASN A 3 -17.04 36.63 15.61
N GLU A 4 -15.78 36.18 15.63
CA GLU A 4 -15.03 35.97 14.38
C GLU A 4 -15.22 34.52 13.98
N ASN A 5 -16.28 34.33 13.22
CA ASN A 5 -16.68 33.12 12.54
C ASN A 5 -15.60 32.73 11.53
N TRP A 6 -14.64 31.89 11.92
CA TRP A 6 -13.76 31.19 10.98
C TRP A 6 -14.45 29.95 10.43
N SER A 7 -15.51 30.21 9.67
CA SER A 7 -16.15 29.25 8.78
C SER A 7 -16.30 29.97 7.46
N ASP A 8 -15.35 29.76 6.56
CA ASP A 8 -15.63 29.26 5.23
C ASP A 8 -14.34 29.22 4.40
N ASP A 9 -14.21 28.15 3.63
CA ASP A 9 -13.39 28.07 2.42
C ASP A 9 -11.85 28.09 2.58
N LEU A 10 -11.30 27.08 3.25
CA LEU A 10 -10.21 26.34 2.60
C LEU A 10 -10.82 25.15 1.87
N PHE A 11 -11.37 25.48 0.71
CA PHE A 11 -11.39 24.69 -0.50
C PHE A 11 -10.31 23.59 -0.45
N VAL A 12 -10.70 22.39 -0.01
CA VAL A 12 -9.94 21.20 -0.39
C VAL A 12 -10.40 20.91 -1.81
N GLU A 13 -9.67 21.47 -2.77
CA GLU A 13 -9.68 20.95 -4.13
C GLU A 13 -9.45 19.46 -3.99
N SER A 14 -10.54 18.70 -4.14
CA SER A 14 -10.50 17.26 -4.32
C SER A 14 -9.85 17.04 -5.67
N SER A 15 -8.53 17.14 -5.66
CA SER A 15 -7.71 16.65 -6.73
C SER A 15 -7.94 15.15 -6.74
N GLU A 16 -8.72 14.67 -7.70
CA GLU A 16 -8.70 13.27 -8.15
C GLU A 16 -7.32 13.01 -8.79
N GLN A 17 -6.27 13.20 -8.00
CA GLN A 17 -4.98 12.60 -8.26
C GLN A 17 -5.24 11.14 -7.96
N GLU A 18 -5.22 10.29 -8.98
CA GLU A 18 -4.98 8.86 -8.79
C GLU A 18 -3.63 8.72 -8.11
N GLU A 19 -3.58 8.97 -6.80
CA GLU A 19 -2.45 8.60 -5.98
C GLU A 19 -2.30 7.09 -6.15
N PRO A 20 -1.09 6.60 -6.46
CA PRO A 20 -0.85 5.17 -6.50
C PRO A 20 -1.36 4.60 -5.17
N LEU A 21 -2.30 3.65 -5.24
CA LEU A 21 -2.91 3.02 -4.06
C LEU A 21 -1.82 2.80 -3.01
N SER A 22 -1.86 3.49 -1.87
CA SER A 22 -0.84 3.25 -0.85
C SER A 22 -0.88 1.77 -0.43
N LEU A 23 0.24 1.22 0.02
CA LEU A 23 0.29 -0.18 0.46
C LEU A 23 -0.79 -0.47 1.52
N GLU A 24 -0.97 0.46 2.44
CA GLU A 24 -1.96 0.41 3.52
C GLU A 24 -3.38 0.39 2.97
N ILE A 25 -3.68 1.23 1.98
CA ILE A 25 -4.98 1.26 1.30
C ILE A 25 -5.22 -0.04 0.54
N GLY A 26 -4.19 -0.58 -0.12
CA GLY A 26 -4.24 -1.87 -0.83
C GLY A 26 -4.59 -3.02 0.13
N ILE A 27 -3.91 -3.09 1.26
CA ILE A 27 -4.15 -4.08 2.33
C ILE A 27 -5.57 -3.92 2.89
N HIS A 28 -5.98 -2.70 3.21
CA HIS A 28 -7.33 -2.44 3.75
C HIS A 28 -8.45 -2.84 2.76
N ASN A 29 -8.24 -2.61 1.47
CA ASN A 29 -9.17 -3.04 0.44
C ASN A 29 -9.21 -4.57 0.29
N LEU A 30 -8.07 -5.25 0.45
CA LEU A 30 -8.00 -6.70 0.46
C LEU A 30 -8.79 -7.29 1.63
N GLU A 31 -8.65 -6.74 2.84
CA GLU A 31 -9.44 -7.15 4.01
C GLU A 31 -10.94 -7.02 3.78
N LYS A 32 -11.38 -5.92 3.16
CA LYS A 32 -12.79 -5.72 2.79
C LYS A 32 -13.26 -6.78 1.81
N ILE A 33 -12.45 -7.10 0.79
CA ILE A 33 -12.79 -8.13 -0.19
C ILE A 33 -12.93 -9.49 0.49
N VAL A 34 -12.00 -9.87 1.37
CA VAL A 34 -12.07 -11.13 2.12
C VAL A 34 -13.36 -11.18 2.95
N LYS A 35 -13.67 -10.12 3.70
CA LYS A 35 -14.93 -10.04 4.47
C LYS A 35 -16.19 -10.17 3.61
N LEU A 36 -16.17 -9.64 2.39
CA LEU A 36 -17.28 -9.79 1.45
C LEU A 36 -17.38 -11.22 0.91
N LEU A 37 -16.25 -11.86 0.60
CA LEU A 37 -16.19 -13.24 0.11
C LEU A 37 -16.64 -14.28 1.16
N GLU A 38 -16.52 -13.96 2.45
CA GLU A 38 -16.99 -14.81 3.55
C GLU A 38 -18.52 -14.79 3.74
N GLN A 39 -19.25 -13.90 3.05
CA GLN A 39 -20.70 -13.81 3.15
C GLN A 39 -21.38 -14.99 2.44
N LYS A 40 -22.22 -15.72 3.17
CA LYS A 40 -22.90 -16.93 2.67
C LYS A 40 -23.85 -16.68 1.48
N ASP A 41 -24.40 -15.48 1.36
CA ASP A 41 -25.38 -15.13 0.32
C ASP A 41 -24.77 -14.35 -0.86
N LEU A 42 -23.43 -14.37 -1.01
CA LEU A 42 -22.77 -13.70 -2.11
C LEU A 42 -23.00 -14.45 -3.44
N PRO A 43 -23.61 -13.81 -4.47
CA PRO A 43 -23.76 -14.43 -5.78
C PRO A 43 -22.42 -14.81 -6.40
N LEU A 44 -22.34 -15.98 -7.04
CA LEU A 44 -21.10 -16.51 -7.63
C LEU A 44 -20.38 -15.53 -8.57
N GLU A 45 -21.13 -14.84 -9.42
CA GLU A 45 -20.57 -13.85 -10.35
C GLU A 45 -19.88 -12.69 -9.61
N LYS A 46 -20.48 -12.22 -8.51
CA LYS A 46 -19.88 -11.20 -7.64
C LYS A 46 -18.65 -11.74 -6.91
N ALA A 47 -18.71 -12.99 -6.45
CA ALA A 47 -17.57 -13.66 -5.81
C ALA A 47 -16.37 -13.76 -6.76
N LEU A 48 -16.59 -14.14 -8.02
CA LEU A 48 -15.53 -14.19 -9.03
C LEU A 48 -14.94 -12.80 -9.33
N GLY A 49 -15.78 -11.77 -9.41
CA GLY A 49 -15.31 -10.39 -9.57
C GLY A 49 -14.45 -9.91 -8.39
N LEU A 50 -14.91 -10.16 -7.16
CA LEU A 50 -14.19 -9.84 -5.93
C LEU A 50 -12.88 -10.62 -5.82
N PHE A 51 -12.88 -11.90 -6.16
CA PHE A 51 -11.67 -12.73 -6.17
C PHE A 51 -10.62 -12.19 -7.16
N LYS A 52 -11.03 -11.88 -8.39
CA LYS A 52 -10.13 -11.28 -9.40
C LYS A 52 -9.55 -9.95 -8.92
N LYS A 53 -10.38 -9.11 -8.30
CA LYS A 53 -9.92 -7.83 -7.71
C LYS A 53 -8.95 -8.06 -6.56
N GLY A 54 -9.22 -9.04 -5.69
CA GLY A 54 -8.34 -9.42 -4.58
C GLY A 54 -6.96 -9.89 -5.06
N VAL A 55 -6.91 -10.75 -6.07
CA VAL A 55 -5.65 -11.22 -6.68
C VAL A 55 -4.84 -10.04 -7.25
N GLY A 56 -5.50 -9.11 -7.93
CA GLY A 56 -4.84 -7.90 -8.44
C GLY A 56 -4.25 -7.02 -7.33
N LEU A 57 -4.96 -6.86 -6.22
CA LEU A 57 -4.45 -6.11 -5.06
C LEU A 57 -3.24 -6.79 -4.41
N VAL A 58 -3.26 -8.12 -4.27
CA VAL A 58 -2.12 -8.88 -3.73
C VAL A 58 -0.89 -8.69 -4.61
N GLN A 59 -1.03 -8.80 -5.93
CA GLN A 59 0.06 -8.59 -6.87
C GLN A 59 0.61 -7.16 -6.79
N TYR A 60 -0.28 -6.17 -6.69
CA TYR A 60 0.10 -4.78 -6.53
C TYR A 60 0.92 -4.56 -5.24
N CYS A 61 0.41 -5.01 -4.08
CA CYS A 61 1.11 -4.86 -2.80
C CYS A 61 2.47 -5.56 -2.81
N SER A 62 2.57 -6.76 -3.40
CA SER A 62 3.85 -7.46 -3.57
C SER A 62 4.83 -6.63 -4.39
N ASN A 63 4.40 -6.06 -5.51
CA ASN A 63 5.27 -5.24 -6.35
C ASN A 63 5.76 -3.97 -5.64
N VAL A 64 4.94 -3.39 -4.76
CA VAL A 64 5.34 -2.22 -3.96
C VAL A 64 6.41 -2.62 -2.95
N LEU A 65 6.23 -3.76 -2.28
CA LEU A 65 7.22 -4.30 -1.35
C LEU A 65 8.54 -4.66 -2.05
N ASP A 66 8.48 -5.33 -3.20
CA ASP A 66 9.66 -5.68 -3.99
C ASP A 66 10.43 -4.43 -4.45
N GLN A 67 9.72 -3.34 -4.78
CA GLN A 67 10.33 -2.08 -5.13
C GLN A 67 11.00 -1.41 -3.93
N ALA A 68 10.33 -1.41 -2.78
CA ALA A 68 10.90 -0.90 -1.54
C ALA A 68 12.16 -1.68 -1.16
N GLU A 69 12.13 -3.01 -1.24
CA GLU A 69 13.29 -3.87 -0.97
C GLU A 69 14.47 -3.55 -1.89
N LYS A 70 14.23 -3.42 -3.20
CA LYS A 70 15.28 -3.06 -4.18
C LYS A 70 15.88 -1.67 -3.97
N GLN A 71 15.11 -0.75 -3.41
CA GLN A 71 15.55 0.62 -3.13
C GLN A 71 16.34 0.74 -1.83
N MET A 72 16.33 -0.30 -0.98
CA MET A 72 17.11 -0.29 0.24
C MET A 72 18.57 -0.59 -0.05
N GLU A 73 19.43 0.34 0.34
CA GLU A 73 20.88 0.22 0.30
C GLU A 73 21.42 0.09 1.73
N ILE A 74 22.39 -0.80 1.92
CA ILE A 74 23.11 -0.97 3.18
C ILE A 74 24.51 -0.39 3.03
N LEU A 75 24.88 0.50 3.95
CA LEU A 75 26.25 0.95 4.17
C LEU A 75 27.01 -0.12 4.96
N LEU A 76 28.00 -0.74 4.33
CA LEU A 76 28.87 -1.74 4.92
C LEU A 76 30.30 -1.22 4.92
N GLU A 77 31.01 -1.36 6.03
CA GLU A 77 32.46 -1.14 6.08
C GLU A 77 33.17 -2.41 5.58
N ASP A 78 34.05 -2.26 4.59
CA ASP A 78 34.89 -3.36 4.12
C ASP A 78 36.11 -3.59 5.02
N GLN A 79 36.90 -4.62 4.71
CA GLN A 79 38.07 -5.00 5.51
C GLN A 79 39.18 -3.93 5.50
N ASP A 80 39.12 -2.97 4.56
CA ASP A 80 40.05 -1.86 4.42
C ASP A 80 39.52 -0.57 5.07
N GLY A 81 38.37 -0.62 5.77
CA GLY A 81 37.74 0.52 6.42
C GLY A 81 37.01 1.45 5.45
N GLN A 82 36.78 1.03 4.20
CA GLN A 82 36.02 1.82 3.24
C GLN A 82 34.53 1.49 3.31
N LEU A 83 33.71 2.53 3.29
CA LEU A 83 32.27 2.41 3.25
C LEU A 83 31.81 2.04 1.83
N GLN A 84 31.18 0.88 1.69
CA GLN A 84 30.57 0.40 0.47
C GLN A 84 29.05 0.31 0.62
N VAL A 85 28.36 0.77 -0.42
CA VAL A 85 26.90 0.68 -0.53
C VAL A 85 26.58 -0.61 -1.28
N LYS A 86 25.77 -1.50 -0.67
CA LYS A 86 25.27 -2.72 -1.32
C LYS A 86 23.75 -2.81 -1.25
N PRO A 87 23.08 -3.45 -2.22
CA PRO A 87 21.65 -3.73 -2.11
C PRO A 87 21.35 -4.50 -0.83
N ALA A 88 20.30 -4.10 -0.11
CA ALA A 88 19.84 -4.81 1.06
C ALA A 88 19.24 -6.16 0.63
N SER A 89 19.89 -7.27 1.01
CA SER A 89 19.26 -8.59 0.97
C SER A 89 18.68 -8.86 2.35
N PHE A 90 17.35 -8.84 2.48
CA PHE A 90 16.67 -9.29 3.69
C PHE A 90 16.42 -10.78 3.56
N GLU A 91 17.24 -11.60 4.21
CA GLU A 91 16.89 -13.00 4.42
C GLU A 91 15.74 -13.03 5.43
N VAL A 92 14.51 -13.20 4.94
CA VAL A 92 13.34 -13.40 5.78
C VAL A 92 13.45 -14.80 6.38
N GLU A 93 13.91 -14.90 7.63
CA GLU A 93 13.78 -16.13 8.41
C GLU A 93 12.28 -16.44 8.57
N GLY A 94 11.83 -17.51 7.92
CA GLY A 94 10.45 -18.00 7.94
C GLY A 94 10.13 -18.90 9.13
#